data_AF-A0A850C184-F1
#
_entry.id   AF-A0A850C184-F1
#
_cell.length_a   1.000
_cell.length_b   1.000
_cell.length_c   1.000
_cell.angle_alpha   90.00
_cell.angle_beta   90.00
_cell.angle_gamma   90.00
#
_symmetry.space_group_name_H-M   'P 1'
#
loop_
_entity.id
_entity.type
_entity.pdbx_description
1 polymer ?
#
loop_
_entity_poly.entity_id
_entity_poly.type
_entity_poly.pdbx_seq_one_letter_code
_entity_poly.pdbx_strand_id
1 'polypeptide(L)'
;MNNTSEAPSFDILLGELNQFILSLVEEYKNGGIRSWDDLDERVGAFYTPERMDAIEAKAPGWKKMASYSDGITLTHVTCVFLGLFMLPEFLALNAEQQQLAKWIVLFHDIDKFHIRGKRDTMHAFRSGVVAAKVMPKLGFPVNDQYYGLIKSWSEFTVNAFTLENKETDPKPDNRKLPEILAGIDRLFGENAPASLIVKTALLHISLDVDKNYPTPSPLTENEIRQFISRNLFPLLRVMMLVDNEGWSLFDPEVRARQRKDILNAFQRTEELISS
;
A
#
# COMPACT_ATOMS: atom_id res chain seq x y z
N MET A 1 -17.90 -12.20 25.52
CA MET A 1 -16.45 -12.28 25.78
C MET A 1 -15.79 -11.24 24.91
N ASN A 2 -15.32 -10.14 25.49
CA ASN A 2 -14.64 -9.07 24.76
C ASN A 2 -13.17 -9.49 24.53
N ASN A 3 -12.91 -10.20 23.44
CA ASN A 3 -11.55 -10.30 22.91
C ASN A 3 -11.30 -9.03 22.09
N THR A 4 -10.89 -7.95 22.75
CA THR A 4 -10.16 -6.87 22.07
C THR A 4 -8.77 -7.41 21.77
N SER A 5 -8.67 -8.26 20.76
CA SER A 5 -7.39 -8.66 20.19
C SER A 5 -6.84 -7.44 19.48
N GLU A 6 -5.98 -6.69 20.16
CA GLU A 6 -5.23 -5.57 19.56
C GLU A 6 -4.53 -6.03 18.28
N ALA A 7 -4.47 -5.14 17.28
CA ALA A 7 -3.73 -5.42 16.06
C ALA A 7 -2.24 -5.67 16.36
N PRO A 8 -1.59 -6.63 15.69
CA PRO A 8 -0.17 -6.89 15.90
C PRO A 8 0.66 -5.66 15.50
N SER A 9 1.60 -5.30 16.37
CA SER A 9 2.51 -4.16 16.17
C SER A 9 3.53 -4.47 15.07
N PHE A 10 3.63 -3.58 14.09
CA PHE A 10 4.67 -3.63 13.06
C PHE A 10 6.06 -3.52 13.69
N ASP A 11 6.20 -2.65 14.69
CA ASP A 11 7.47 -2.35 15.34
C ASP A 11 8.02 -3.55 16.12
N ILE A 12 7.15 -4.48 16.52
CA ILE A 12 7.54 -5.74 17.16
C ILE A 12 7.86 -6.80 16.12
N LEU A 13 6.99 -7.01 15.13
CA LEU A 13 7.14 -8.11 14.16
C LEU A 13 8.24 -7.86 13.12
N LEU A 14 8.51 -6.59 12.80
CA LEU A 14 9.47 -6.13 11.81
C LEU A 14 10.40 -5.06 12.41
N GLY A 15 10.78 -5.23 13.68
CA GLY A 15 11.55 -4.24 14.42
C GLY A 15 12.88 -3.86 13.78
N GLU A 16 13.63 -4.82 13.22
CA GLU A 16 14.89 -4.53 12.53
C GLU A 16 14.67 -3.67 11.27
N LEU A 17 13.66 -3.99 10.46
CA LEU A 17 13.27 -3.16 9.32
C LEU A 17 12.87 -1.76 9.78
N ASN A 18 12.03 -1.64 10.81
CA ASN A 18 11.62 -0.34 11.34
C ASN A 18 12.82 0.50 11.80
N GLN A 19 13.78 -0.10 12.52
CA GLN A 19 15.00 0.62 12.96
C GLN A 19 15.87 1.06 11.79
N PHE A 20 16.00 0.22 10.76
CA PHE A 20 16.72 0.59 9.54
C PHE A 20 16.06 1.77 8.82
N ILE A 21 14.73 1.78 8.68
CA ILE A 21 14.04 2.93 8.08
C ILE A 21 14.26 4.20 8.89
N LEU A 22 14.19 4.12 10.22
CA LEU A 22 14.45 5.28 11.08
C LEU A 22 15.89 5.79 10.94
N SER A 23 16.89 4.91 10.78
CA SER A 23 18.26 5.35 10.50
C SER A 23 18.39 6.03 9.14
N LEU A 24 17.71 5.51 8.10
CA LEU A 24 17.67 6.17 6.80
C LEU A 24 17.03 7.57 6.88
N VAL A 25 15.96 7.74 7.67
CA VAL A 25 15.32 9.05 7.87
C VAL A 25 16.30 10.05 8.48
N GLU A 26 17.05 9.64 9.50
CA GLU A 26 18.05 10.50 10.14
C GLU A 26 19.21 10.82 9.21
N GLU A 27 19.72 9.83 8.46
CA GLU A 27 20.76 10.05 7.44
C GLU A 27 20.28 11.02 6.36
N TYR A 28 19.07 10.84 5.83
CA TYR A 28 18.50 11.74 4.82
C TYR A 28 18.36 13.17 5.34
N LYS A 29 17.80 13.37 6.55
CA LYS A 29 17.67 14.69 7.18
C LYS A 29 19.01 15.38 7.41
N ASN A 30 20.04 14.62 7.77
CA ASN A 30 21.39 15.13 8.00
C ASN A 30 22.21 15.29 6.71
N GLY A 31 21.61 15.04 5.54
CA GLY A 31 22.29 15.12 4.25
C GLY A 31 23.33 14.03 4.04
N GLY A 32 23.20 12.89 4.71
CA GLY A 32 23.98 11.67 4.48
C GLY A 32 23.50 10.86 3.27
N ILE A 33 22.24 11.04 2.86
CA ILE A 33 21.65 10.48 1.62
C ILE A 33 21.24 11.65 0.73
N ARG A 34 21.86 11.79 -0.45
CA ARG A 34 21.65 12.94 -1.35
C ARG A 34 21.20 12.56 -2.75
N SER A 35 21.25 11.28 -3.07
CA SER A 35 20.99 10.76 -4.41
C SER A 35 20.35 9.38 -4.35
N TRP A 36 19.84 8.93 -5.51
CA TRP A 36 19.36 7.57 -5.69
C TRP A 36 20.45 6.54 -5.42
N ASP A 37 21.67 6.78 -5.91
CA ASP A 37 22.81 5.88 -5.71
C ASP A 37 23.16 5.72 -4.23
N ASP A 38 23.14 6.81 -3.44
CA ASP A 38 23.34 6.74 -1.99
C ASP A 38 22.31 5.82 -1.34
N LEU A 39 21.03 6.03 -1.67
CA LEU A 39 19.96 5.26 -1.07
C LEU A 39 20.03 3.78 -1.48
N ASP A 40 20.28 3.51 -2.76
CA ASP A 40 20.38 2.17 -3.31
C ASP A 40 21.52 1.37 -2.67
N GLU A 41 22.67 2.00 -2.44
CA GLU A 41 23.79 1.39 -1.70
C GLU A 41 23.37 0.94 -0.29
N ARG A 42 22.65 1.79 0.45
CA ARG A 42 22.22 1.53 1.83
C ARG A 42 21.12 0.46 1.88
N VAL A 43 20.20 0.49 0.93
CA VAL A 43 19.18 -0.54 0.70
C VAL A 43 19.87 -1.87 0.42
N GLY A 44 20.79 -1.92 -0.54
CA GLY A 44 21.53 -3.13 -0.90
C GLY A 44 22.36 -3.70 0.26
N ALA A 45 22.98 -2.84 1.07
CA ALA A 45 23.72 -3.25 2.26
C ALA A 45 22.81 -3.81 3.37
N PHE A 46 21.60 -3.29 3.52
CA PHE A 46 20.66 -3.77 4.51
C PHE A 46 20.03 -5.11 4.13
N TYR A 47 19.49 -5.25 2.92
CA TYR A 47 18.70 -6.42 2.51
C TYR A 47 19.57 -7.63 2.12
N THR A 48 20.28 -8.20 3.09
CA THR A 48 20.99 -9.48 2.93
C THR A 48 20.00 -10.64 2.70
N PRO A 49 20.45 -11.79 2.17
CA PRO A 49 19.59 -12.97 2.02
C PRO A 49 18.83 -13.32 3.31
N GLU A 50 19.51 -13.34 4.46
CA GLU A 50 18.90 -13.69 5.75
C GLU A 50 17.79 -12.73 6.17
N ARG A 51 17.99 -11.42 5.94
CA ARG A 51 16.97 -10.39 6.21
C ARG A 51 15.81 -10.48 5.23
N MET A 52 16.10 -10.75 3.96
CA MET A 52 15.07 -11.00 2.96
C MET A 52 14.22 -12.23 3.31
N ASP A 53 14.84 -13.29 3.83
CA ASP A 53 14.15 -14.49 4.35
C ASP A 53 13.27 -14.16 5.56
N ALA A 54 13.77 -13.36 6.49
CA ALA A 54 13.03 -12.95 7.67
C ALA A 54 11.78 -12.13 7.31
N ILE A 55 11.90 -11.19 6.37
CA ILE A 55 10.76 -10.40 5.88
C ILE A 55 9.81 -11.27 5.07
N GLU A 56 10.28 -12.12 4.15
CA GLU A 56 9.46 -13.04 3.36
C GLU A 56 8.61 -13.96 4.25
N ALA A 57 9.14 -14.41 5.40
CA ALA A 57 8.38 -15.22 6.35
C ALA A 57 7.16 -14.49 6.95
N LYS A 58 7.18 -13.14 6.97
CA LYS A 58 6.08 -12.29 7.46
C LYS A 58 5.24 -11.71 6.33
N ALA A 59 5.85 -11.40 5.19
CA ALA A 59 5.22 -10.87 3.99
C ALA A 59 5.64 -11.67 2.75
N PRO A 60 5.05 -12.87 2.54
CA PRO A 60 5.32 -13.68 1.36
C PRO A 60 5.10 -12.91 0.06
N GLY A 61 6.07 -12.97 -0.85
CA GLY A 61 6.12 -12.15 -2.07
C GLY A 61 7.20 -11.07 -2.04
N TRP A 62 7.73 -10.72 -0.86
CA TRP A 62 8.77 -9.70 -0.70
C TRP A 62 9.99 -9.95 -1.59
N LYS A 63 10.55 -11.17 -1.56
CA LYS A 63 11.69 -11.55 -2.41
C LYS A 63 11.37 -11.48 -3.89
N LYS A 64 10.17 -11.93 -4.27
CA LYS A 64 9.74 -11.93 -5.67
C LYS A 64 9.63 -10.48 -6.16
N MET A 65 8.95 -9.61 -5.42
CA MET A 65 8.84 -8.19 -5.71
C MET A 65 10.23 -7.54 -5.83
N ALA A 66 11.11 -7.81 -4.87
CA ALA A 66 12.46 -7.26 -4.85
C ALA A 66 13.35 -7.76 -6.00
N SER A 67 13.07 -8.93 -6.56
CA SER A 67 13.87 -9.48 -7.67
C SER A 67 13.65 -8.80 -9.01
N TYR A 68 12.60 -7.98 -9.15
CA TYR A 68 12.29 -7.33 -10.41
C TYR A 68 13.14 -6.07 -10.65
N SER A 69 13.58 -5.92 -11.90
CA SER A 69 14.32 -4.74 -12.38
C SER A 69 15.45 -4.33 -11.46
N ASP A 70 16.33 -5.27 -11.14
CA ASP A 70 17.52 -5.05 -10.32
C ASP A 70 17.23 -4.39 -8.96
N GLY A 71 16.06 -4.67 -8.37
CA GLY A 71 15.71 -4.15 -7.04
C GLY A 71 14.97 -2.82 -7.03
N ILE A 72 14.63 -2.23 -8.17
CA ILE A 72 13.95 -0.93 -8.23
C ILE A 72 12.69 -0.86 -7.35
N THR A 73 11.88 -1.94 -7.30
CA THR A 73 10.66 -1.93 -6.47
C THR A 73 10.99 -2.03 -4.98
N LEU A 74 12.07 -2.73 -4.59
CA LEU A 74 12.55 -2.75 -3.21
C LEU A 74 13.04 -1.38 -2.75
N THR A 75 13.83 -0.71 -3.59
CA THR A 75 14.32 0.64 -3.35
C THR A 75 13.15 1.63 -3.26
N HIS A 76 12.16 1.52 -4.17
CA HIS A 76 10.90 2.29 -4.10
C HIS A 76 10.17 2.09 -2.78
N VAL A 77 9.82 0.86 -2.40
CA VAL A 77 9.09 0.59 -1.14
C VAL A 77 9.87 1.12 0.07
N THR A 78 11.21 1.07 0.04
CA THR A 78 12.05 1.67 1.08
C THR A 78 11.97 3.20 1.09
N CYS A 79 11.90 3.86 -0.07
CA CYS A 79 11.61 5.30 -0.17
C CYS A 79 10.23 5.65 0.38
N VAL A 80 9.21 4.84 0.09
CA VAL A 80 7.86 5.02 0.60
C VAL A 80 7.86 4.98 2.13
N PHE A 81 8.58 4.02 2.73
CA PHE A 81 8.79 3.95 4.18
C PHE A 81 9.53 5.18 4.72
N LEU A 82 10.61 5.62 4.07
CA LEU A 82 11.36 6.82 4.47
C LEU A 82 10.45 8.05 4.44
N GLY A 83 9.69 8.24 3.35
CA GLY A 83 8.71 9.31 3.18
C GLY A 83 7.61 9.27 4.25
N LEU A 84 7.12 8.09 4.61
CA LEU A 84 6.10 7.89 5.64
C LEU A 84 6.48 8.54 6.97
N PHE A 85 7.70 8.31 7.46
CA PHE A 85 8.16 8.85 8.74
C PHE A 85 8.47 10.36 8.71
N MET A 86 8.55 10.96 7.53
CA MET A 86 8.71 12.41 7.36
C MET A 86 7.39 13.11 7.04
N LEU A 87 6.32 12.36 6.80
CA LEU A 87 5.05 12.89 6.30
C LEU A 87 4.22 13.50 7.44
N PRO A 88 3.84 14.80 7.36
CA PRO A 88 2.98 15.43 8.36
C PRO A 88 1.64 14.68 8.59
N GLU A 89 1.04 14.17 7.52
CA GLU A 89 -0.23 13.44 7.58
C GLU A 89 -0.11 12.14 8.38
N PHE A 90 1.04 11.45 8.32
CA PHE A 90 1.31 10.26 9.12
C PHE A 90 1.56 10.62 10.59
N LEU A 91 2.32 11.68 10.85
CA LEU A 91 2.59 12.16 12.21
C LEU A 91 1.32 12.64 12.93
N ALA A 92 0.30 13.08 12.17
CA ALA A 92 -1.00 13.46 12.69
C ALA A 92 -1.95 12.28 12.96
N LEU A 93 -1.63 11.07 12.48
CA LEU A 93 -2.41 9.86 12.79
C LEU A 93 -2.24 9.48 14.26
N ASN A 94 -3.25 8.81 14.82
CA ASN A 94 -3.09 8.19 16.13
C ASN A 94 -2.14 6.97 16.06
N ALA A 95 -1.68 6.49 17.22
CA ALA A 95 -0.68 5.41 17.28
C ALA A 95 -1.14 4.12 16.57
N GLU A 96 -2.41 3.76 16.67
CA GLU A 96 -2.97 2.58 16.00
C GLU A 96 -2.92 2.75 14.48
N GLN A 97 -3.41 3.88 13.97
CA GLN A 97 -3.39 4.21 12.55
C GLN A 97 -1.97 4.28 11.98
N GLN A 98 -0.98 4.73 12.77
CA GLN A 98 0.43 4.69 12.37
C GLN A 98 0.92 3.25 12.19
N GLN A 99 0.52 2.31 13.06
CA GLN A 99 0.85 0.89 12.87
C GLN A 99 0.21 0.35 11.58
N LEU A 100 -1.05 0.69 11.31
CA LEU A 100 -1.72 0.28 10.08
C LEU A 100 -1.01 0.83 8.85
N ALA A 101 -0.61 2.10 8.85
CA ALA A 101 0.09 2.72 7.73
C ALA A 101 1.42 2.00 7.41
N LYS A 102 2.18 1.55 8.41
CA LYS A 102 3.39 0.76 8.20
C LYS A 102 3.10 -0.60 7.53
N TRP A 103 2.06 -1.30 7.98
CA TRP A 103 1.60 -2.53 7.33
C TRP A 103 1.12 -2.29 5.89
N ILE A 104 0.42 -1.19 5.65
CA ILE A 104 -0.05 -0.81 4.31
C ILE A 104 1.14 -0.59 3.38
N VAL A 105 2.17 0.16 3.80
CA VAL A 105 3.39 0.36 2.99
C VAL A 105 4.08 -0.96 2.70
N LEU A 106 4.19 -1.87 3.67
CA LEU A 106 4.78 -3.19 3.43
C LEU A 106 4.06 -3.98 2.32
N PHE A 107 2.73 -3.88 2.27
CA PHE A 107 1.90 -4.72 1.41
C PHE A 107 1.47 -4.08 0.09
N HIS A 108 1.50 -2.75 -0.10
CA HIS A 108 0.89 -2.10 -1.27
C HIS A 108 1.41 -2.63 -2.62
N ASP A 109 2.71 -2.92 -2.70
CA ASP A 109 3.41 -3.38 -3.91
C ASP A 109 3.92 -4.83 -3.81
N ILE A 110 3.51 -5.61 -2.80
CA ILE A 110 4.08 -6.93 -2.49
C ILE A 110 3.97 -7.97 -3.63
N ASP A 111 2.99 -7.83 -4.52
CA ASP A 111 2.87 -8.66 -5.74
C ASP A 111 2.88 -7.83 -7.02
N LYS A 112 3.64 -6.73 -7.02
CA LYS A 112 3.98 -5.98 -8.21
C LYS A 112 5.01 -6.73 -9.04
N PHE A 113 4.77 -6.78 -10.35
CA PHE A 113 5.75 -7.26 -11.32
C PHE A 113 6.20 -6.11 -12.21
N HIS A 114 7.44 -6.21 -12.67
CA HIS A 114 7.92 -5.31 -13.71
C HIS A 114 8.04 -6.04 -15.04
N ILE A 115 7.41 -5.48 -16.06
CA ILE A 115 7.63 -5.87 -17.45
C ILE A 115 8.06 -4.60 -18.17
N ARG A 116 9.23 -4.63 -18.81
CA ARG A 116 9.81 -3.45 -19.45
C ARG A 116 8.81 -2.81 -20.43
N GLY A 117 8.54 -1.52 -20.24
CA GLY A 117 7.63 -0.75 -21.07
C GLY A 117 6.14 -1.03 -20.85
N LYS A 118 5.78 -1.85 -19.85
CA LYS A 118 4.39 -2.12 -19.48
C LYS A 118 4.14 -1.73 -18.03
N ARG A 119 3.00 -1.09 -17.81
CA ARG A 119 2.51 -0.81 -16.46
C ARG A 119 1.82 -2.07 -15.93
N ASP A 120 2.19 -2.49 -14.74
CA ASP A 120 1.42 -3.46 -14.00
C ASP A 120 0.23 -2.75 -13.36
N THR A 121 -0.90 -2.77 -14.06
CA THR A 121 -2.15 -2.09 -13.66
C THR A 121 -2.94 -2.85 -12.60
N MET A 122 -2.61 -4.13 -12.37
CA MET A 122 -3.38 -5.04 -11.52
C MET A 122 -2.68 -5.35 -10.18
N HIS A 123 -1.49 -4.79 -9.91
CA HIS A 123 -0.72 -5.09 -8.69
C HIS A 123 -1.50 -4.81 -7.42
N ALA A 124 -2.23 -3.69 -7.32
CA ALA A 124 -2.96 -3.37 -6.09
C ALA A 124 -3.98 -4.44 -5.70
N PHE A 125 -4.69 -5.04 -6.67
CA PHE A 125 -5.63 -6.13 -6.39
C PHE A 125 -4.90 -7.38 -5.92
N ARG A 126 -3.77 -7.73 -6.55
CA ARG A 126 -2.98 -8.90 -6.14
C ARG A 126 -2.30 -8.70 -4.79
N SER A 127 -1.74 -7.53 -4.55
CA SER A 127 -1.18 -7.10 -3.27
C SER A 127 -2.22 -7.15 -2.15
N GLY A 128 -3.44 -6.65 -2.38
CA GLY A 128 -4.55 -6.78 -1.44
C GLY A 128 -4.89 -8.25 -1.14
N VAL A 129 -4.88 -9.12 -2.16
CA VAL A 129 -5.08 -10.57 -1.97
C VAL A 129 -3.97 -11.21 -1.15
N VAL A 130 -2.69 -10.85 -1.40
CA VAL A 130 -1.56 -11.33 -0.61
C VAL A 130 -1.71 -10.88 0.85
N ALA A 131 -1.97 -9.59 1.07
CA ALA A 131 -2.20 -9.03 2.39
C ALA A 131 -3.29 -9.81 3.14
N ALA A 132 -4.47 -9.98 2.53
CA ALA A 132 -5.60 -10.68 3.13
C ALA A 132 -5.24 -12.12 3.55
N LYS A 133 -4.50 -12.86 2.73
CA LYS A 133 -4.06 -14.24 3.06
C LYS A 133 -3.08 -14.31 4.23
N VAL A 134 -2.33 -13.24 4.45
CA VAL A 134 -1.23 -13.18 5.41
C VAL A 134 -1.69 -12.64 6.77
N MET A 135 -2.67 -11.74 6.82
CA MET A 135 -3.19 -11.13 8.06
C MET A 135 -3.37 -12.10 9.23
N PRO A 136 -4.04 -13.27 9.08
CA PRO A 136 -4.26 -14.17 10.23
C PRO A 136 -2.95 -14.77 10.77
N LYS A 137 -1.97 -15.00 9.89
CA LYS A 137 -0.64 -15.54 10.29
C LYS A 137 0.18 -14.52 11.08
N LEU A 138 -0.10 -13.24 10.89
CA LEU A 138 0.49 -12.14 11.66
C LEU A 138 -0.24 -11.91 13.00
N GLY A 139 -1.35 -12.59 13.25
CA GLY A 139 -2.14 -12.45 14.46
C GLY A 139 -3.29 -11.45 14.36
N PHE A 140 -3.63 -10.95 13.17
CA PHE A 140 -4.84 -10.15 13.01
C PHE A 140 -6.09 -11.03 13.19
N PRO A 141 -7.14 -10.52 13.87
CA PRO A 141 -8.42 -11.20 13.98
C PRO A 141 -9.06 -11.47 12.61
N VAL A 142 -9.79 -12.58 12.53
CA VAL A 142 -10.62 -12.95 11.38
C VAL A 142 -12.02 -13.31 11.87
N ASN A 143 -13.01 -13.18 10.98
CA ASN A 143 -14.35 -13.71 11.23
C ASN A 143 -14.42 -15.23 10.98
N ASP A 144 -15.46 -15.87 11.50
CA ASP A 144 -15.71 -17.31 11.34
C ASP A 144 -15.76 -17.77 9.88
N GLN A 145 -16.15 -16.87 8.97
CA GLN A 145 -16.28 -17.16 7.54
C GLN A 145 -14.93 -17.16 6.80
N TYR A 146 -13.85 -16.70 7.42
CA TYR A 146 -12.57 -16.45 6.74
C TYR A 146 -12.06 -17.65 5.95
N TYR A 147 -11.93 -18.81 6.61
CA TYR A 147 -11.37 -20.01 5.99
C TYR A 147 -12.26 -20.57 4.88
N GLY A 148 -13.57 -20.32 4.93
CA GLY A 148 -14.51 -20.72 3.88
C GLY A 148 -14.53 -19.77 2.68
N LEU A 149 -14.16 -18.50 2.85
CA LEU A 149 -14.30 -17.46 1.83
C LEU A 149 -12.98 -17.02 1.17
N ILE A 150 -11.84 -17.09 1.89
CA ILE A 150 -10.59 -16.47 1.42
C ILE A 150 -10.16 -16.95 0.04
N LYS A 151 -10.35 -18.24 -0.28
CA LYS A 151 -9.97 -18.81 -1.59
C LYS A 151 -10.81 -18.22 -2.72
N SER A 152 -12.14 -18.33 -2.64
CA SER A 152 -13.04 -17.84 -3.70
C SER A 152 -12.99 -16.33 -3.83
N TRP A 153 -12.88 -15.60 -2.72
CA TRP A 153 -12.69 -14.14 -2.74
C TRP A 153 -11.37 -13.74 -3.41
N SER A 154 -10.29 -14.48 -3.14
CA SER A 154 -8.99 -14.23 -3.78
C SER A 154 -9.07 -14.45 -5.29
N GLU A 155 -9.64 -15.58 -5.71
CA GLU A 155 -9.83 -15.93 -7.13
C GLU A 155 -10.72 -14.91 -7.85
N PHE A 156 -11.80 -14.45 -7.22
CA PHE A 156 -12.66 -13.41 -7.76
C PHE A 156 -11.90 -12.08 -7.94
N THR A 157 -11.18 -11.65 -6.90
CA THR A 157 -10.46 -10.36 -6.89
C THR A 157 -9.34 -10.32 -7.94
N VAL A 158 -8.51 -11.36 -8.07
CA VAL A 158 -7.43 -11.35 -9.09
C VAL A 158 -7.97 -11.42 -10.53
N ASN A 159 -9.19 -11.91 -10.72
CA ASN A 159 -9.87 -11.95 -12.02
C ASN A 159 -10.87 -10.79 -12.21
N ALA A 160 -10.79 -9.77 -11.36
CA ALA A 160 -11.62 -8.58 -11.46
C ALA A 160 -11.01 -7.52 -12.38
N PHE A 161 -10.90 -7.87 -13.67
CA PHE A 161 -10.37 -6.98 -14.70
C PHE A 161 -11.25 -6.96 -15.96
N THR A 162 -11.09 -5.89 -16.74
CA THR A 162 -11.60 -5.77 -18.11
C THR A 162 -10.44 -5.80 -19.10
N LEU A 163 -10.74 -6.24 -20.33
CA LEU A 163 -9.88 -6.11 -21.50
C LEU A 163 -10.64 -5.25 -22.50
N GLU A 164 -10.19 -4.04 -22.77
CA GLU A 164 -10.78 -3.20 -23.82
C GLU A 164 -10.30 -3.68 -25.19
N ASN A 165 -11.18 -3.61 -26.19
CA ASN A 165 -10.92 -4.16 -27.53
C ASN A 165 -9.59 -3.64 -28.10
N LYS A 166 -8.63 -4.55 -28.35
CA LYS A 166 -7.25 -4.35 -28.86
C LYS A 166 -6.19 -3.97 -27.81
N GLU A 167 -6.53 -3.72 -26.57
CA GLU A 167 -5.54 -3.57 -25.49
C GLU A 167 -5.11 -4.95 -24.97
N THR A 168 -3.81 -5.11 -24.69
CA THR A 168 -3.27 -6.35 -24.11
C THR A 168 -3.20 -6.32 -22.59
N ASP A 169 -3.37 -5.14 -21.99
CA ASP A 169 -3.05 -4.91 -20.59
C ASP A 169 -4.37 -4.82 -19.80
N PRO A 170 -4.60 -5.72 -18.82
CA PRO A 170 -5.85 -5.74 -18.06
C PRO A 170 -6.03 -4.46 -17.25
N LYS A 171 -7.25 -3.94 -17.12
CA LYS A 171 -7.57 -2.82 -16.21
C LYS A 171 -8.46 -3.32 -15.07
N PRO A 172 -8.32 -2.80 -13.83
CA PRO A 172 -9.24 -3.14 -12.75
C PRO A 172 -10.70 -2.90 -13.15
N ASP A 173 -11.59 -3.85 -12.83
CA ASP A 173 -13.02 -3.72 -13.09
C ASP A 173 -13.73 -3.14 -11.86
N ASN A 174 -13.89 -1.81 -11.82
CA ASN A 174 -14.52 -1.13 -10.68
C ASN A 174 -15.95 -1.60 -10.38
N ARG A 175 -16.67 -2.17 -11.37
CA ARG A 175 -18.02 -2.75 -11.17
C ARG A 175 -18.02 -3.93 -10.19
N LYS A 176 -16.86 -4.57 -9.98
CA LYS A 176 -16.68 -5.69 -9.04
C LYS A 176 -16.25 -5.24 -7.65
N LEU A 177 -15.86 -3.97 -7.46
CA LEU A 177 -15.44 -3.44 -6.16
C LEU A 177 -16.48 -3.63 -5.04
N PRO A 178 -17.79 -3.45 -5.25
CA PRO A 178 -18.77 -3.71 -4.19
C PRO A 178 -18.65 -5.11 -3.59
N GLU A 179 -18.49 -6.14 -4.43
CA GLU A 179 -18.36 -7.53 -3.99
C GLU A 179 -16.99 -7.80 -3.36
N ILE A 180 -15.91 -7.22 -3.91
CA ILE A 180 -14.56 -7.34 -3.36
C ILE A 180 -14.52 -6.75 -1.94
N LEU A 181 -14.99 -5.51 -1.77
CA LEU A 181 -14.95 -4.79 -0.50
C LEU A 181 -15.86 -5.44 0.55
N ALA A 182 -17.08 -5.85 0.16
CA ALA A 182 -17.96 -6.63 1.04
C ALA A 182 -17.36 -7.99 1.41
N GLY A 183 -16.57 -8.59 0.52
CA GLY A 183 -15.77 -9.77 0.80
C GLY A 183 -14.75 -9.53 1.91
N ILE A 184 -14.00 -8.43 1.86
CA ILE A 184 -13.04 -8.04 2.90
C ILE A 184 -13.74 -7.89 4.26
N ASP A 185 -14.91 -7.22 4.28
CA ASP A 185 -15.67 -7.05 5.53
C ASP A 185 -16.19 -8.39 6.09
N ARG A 186 -16.59 -9.34 5.23
CA ARG A 186 -16.92 -10.70 5.67
C ARG A 186 -15.72 -11.46 6.21
N LEU A 187 -14.52 -11.24 5.66
CA LEU A 187 -13.29 -11.91 6.09
C LEU A 187 -12.80 -11.43 7.46
N PHE A 188 -12.84 -10.11 7.74
CA PHE A 188 -12.19 -9.55 8.94
C PHE A 188 -13.09 -8.66 9.81
N GLY A 189 -14.26 -8.26 9.32
CA GLY A 189 -15.15 -7.30 9.98
C GLY A 189 -15.05 -5.90 9.39
N GLU A 190 -16.16 -5.18 9.40
CA GLU A 190 -16.22 -3.81 8.91
C GLU A 190 -15.30 -2.90 9.75
N ASN A 191 -14.39 -2.17 9.10
CA ASN A 191 -13.42 -1.28 9.74
C ASN A 191 -12.42 -1.96 10.70
N ALA A 192 -12.33 -3.30 10.71
CA ALA A 192 -11.27 -3.99 11.44
C ALA A 192 -9.88 -3.58 10.91
N PRO A 193 -8.82 -3.57 11.75
CA PRO A 193 -7.46 -3.27 11.34
C PRO A 193 -7.00 -3.97 10.04
N ALA A 194 -7.24 -5.29 9.93
CA ALA A 194 -6.94 -6.06 8.73
C ALA A 194 -7.75 -5.59 7.50
N SER A 195 -9.05 -5.30 7.68
CA SER A 195 -9.89 -4.75 6.61
C SER A 195 -9.34 -3.43 6.08
N LEU A 196 -8.93 -2.53 6.97
CA LEU A 196 -8.39 -1.22 6.58
C LEU A 196 -7.06 -1.35 5.82
N ILE A 197 -6.18 -2.26 6.27
CA ILE A 197 -4.90 -2.53 5.57
C ILE A 197 -5.17 -3.08 4.16
N VAL A 198 -6.00 -4.13 4.06
CA VAL A 198 -6.30 -4.79 2.78
C VAL A 198 -7.01 -3.82 1.81
N LYS A 199 -8.00 -3.06 2.29
CA LYS A 199 -8.70 -2.05 1.48
C LYS A 199 -7.76 -0.96 1.00
N THR A 200 -6.86 -0.46 1.85
CA THR A 200 -5.92 0.59 1.45
C THR A 200 -4.93 0.07 0.41
N ALA A 201 -4.33 -1.11 0.63
CA ALA A 201 -3.44 -1.73 -0.35
C ALA A 201 -4.15 -2.00 -1.68
N LEU A 202 -5.43 -2.37 -1.66
CA LEU A 202 -6.21 -2.60 -2.87
C LEU A 202 -6.57 -1.31 -3.63
N LEU A 203 -6.80 -0.21 -2.91
CA LEU A 203 -7.31 1.05 -3.46
C LEU A 203 -6.24 2.14 -3.64
N HIS A 204 -4.96 1.89 -3.31
CA HIS A 204 -3.92 2.92 -3.35
C HIS A 204 -3.64 3.52 -4.75
N ILE A 205 -4.07 2.85 -5.83
CA ILE A 205 -4.05 3.39 -7.21
C ILE A 205 -5.46 3.58 -7.76
N SER A 206 -6.44 3.96 -6.93
CA SER A 206 -7.85 4.09 -7.35
C SER A 206 -8.32 5.54 -7.51
N LEU A 207 -7.59 6.51 -6.96
CA LEU A 207 -7.86 7.93 -7.17
C LEU A 207 -6.92 8.51 -8.23
N ASP A 208 -7.41 9.42 -9.04
CA ASP A 208 -6.59 10.13 -10.02
C ASP A 208 -5.93 11.34 -9.36
N VAL A 209 -4.67 11.19 -8.95
CA VAL A 209 -3.96 12.18 -8.12
C VAL A 209 -2.73 12.81 -8.78
N ASP A 210 -2.15 12.16 -9.79
CA ASP A 210 -1.04 12.71 -10.59
C ASP A 210 -1.45 12.73 -12.07
N LYS A 211 -1.58 13.93 -12.61
CA LYS A 211 -1.96 14.17 -14.01
C LYS A 211 -0.96 13.59 -15.01
N ASN A 212 0.29 13.38 -14.60
CA ASN A 212 1.34 12.82 -15.46
C ASN A 212 1.34 11.29 -15.43
N TYR A 213 0.66 10.69 -14.45
CA TYR A 213 0.60 9.24 -14.28
C TYR A 213 -0.83 8.80 -13.95
N PRO A 214 -1.76 8.94 -14.92
CA PRO A 214 -3.19 8.77 -14.67
C PRO A 214 -3.50 7.36 -14.18
N THR A 215 -4.44 7.26 -13.25
CA THR A 215 -4.87 5.96 -12.72
C THR A 215 -5.56 5.11 -13.81
N PRO A 216 -5.33 3.79 -13.90
CA PRO A 216 -5.87 2.97 -15.00
C PRO A 216 -7.41 2.87 -15.02
N SER A 217 -8.03 2.88 -13.85
CA SER A 217 -9.49 2.85 -13.68
C SER A 217 -9.89 3.68 -12.46
N PRO A 218 -9.91 5.02 -12.57
CA PRO A 218 -10.15 5.88 -11.43
C PRO A 218 -11.58 5.72 -10.92
N LEU A 219 -11.78 5.81 -9.60
CA LEU A 219 -13.11 5.82 -9.02
C LEU A 219 -13.88 7.07 -9.46
N THR A 220 -15.15 6.87 -9.80
CA THR A 220 -16.12 7.96 -9.98
C THR A 220 -16.47 8.60 -8.64
N GLU A 221 -17.09 9.79 -8.64
CA GLU A 221 -17.52 10.44 -7.40
C GLU A 221 -18.50 9.57 -6.59
N ASN A 222 -19.41 8.87 -7.26
CA ASN A 222 -20.36 7.96 -6.60
C ASN A 222 -19.62 6.79 -5.94
N GLU A 223 -18.63 6.23 -6.62
CA GLU A 223 -17.80 5.14 -6.07
C GLU A 223 -16.93 5.64 -4.92
N ILE A 224 -16.40 6.87 -4.98
CA ILE A 224 -15.69 7.50 -3.85
C ILE A 224 -16.57 7.57 -2.62
N ARG A 225 -17.80 8.10 -2.76
CA ARG A 225 -18.79 8.18 -1.66
C ARG A 225 -19.13 6.81 -1.09
N GLN A 226 -19.21 5.80 -1.97
CA GLN A 226 -19.59 4.46 -1.58
C GLN A 226 -18.45 3.68 -0.91
N PHE A 227 -17.21 3.83 -1.38
CA PHE A 227 -16.11 2.92 -1.04
C PHE A 227 -15.09 3.52 -0.06
N ILE A 228 -15.00 4.85 0.04
CA ILE A 228 -14.06 5.51 0.94
C ILE A 228 -14.76 5.90 2.24
N SER A 229 -14.59 5.06 3.27
CA SER A 229 -15.11 5.36 4.61
C SER A 229 -14.24 6.39 5.34
N ARG A 230 -14.79 7.02 6.39
CA ARG A 230 -14.05 7.95 7.25
C ARG A 230 -12.80 7.34 7.90
N ASN A 231 -12.83 6.03 8.20
CA ASN A 231 -11.70 5.33 8.79
C ASN A 231 -10.63 4.94 7.75
N LEU A 232 -11.05 4.69 6.50
CA LEU A 232 -10.15 4.37 5.40
C LEU A 232 -9.45 5.62 4.85
N PHE A 233 -10.18 6.73 4.75
CA PHE A 233 -9.72 8.00 4.17
C PHE A 233 -8.32 8.46 4.65
N PRO A 234 -8.03 8.56 5.96
CA PRO A 234 -6.71 9.04 6.41
C PRO A 234 -5.57 8.10 6.02
N LEU A 235 -5.81 6.79 6.00
CA LEU A 235 -4.81 5.78 5.63
C LEU A 235 -4.53 5.80 4.13
N LEU A 236 -5.58 5.93 3.32
CA LEU A 236 -5.46 6.07 1.87
C LEU A 236 -4.73 7.36 1.49
N ARG A 237 -5.02 8.47 2.19
CA ARG A 237 -4.31 9.75 2.00
C ARG A 237 -2.82 9.61 2.25
N VAL A 238 -2.45 9.02 3.38
CA VAL A 238 -1.04 8.78 3.71
C VAL A 238 -0.39 7.92 2.64
N MET A 239 -0.98 6.76 2.31
CA MET A 239 -0.41 5.83 1.33
C MET A 239 -0.19 6.49 -0.03
N MET A 240 -1.18 7.21 -0.55
CA MET A 240 -1.06 7.84 -1.87
C MET A 240 -0.03 8.97 -1.90
N LEU A 241 0.12 9.74 -0.82
CA LEU A 241 1.19 10.73 -0.69
C LEU A 241 2.56 10.06 -0.75
N VAL A 242 2.80 9.04 0.08
CA VAL A 242 4.13 8.44 0.19
C VAL A 242 4.50 7.59 -1.03
N ASP A 243 3.53 6.95 -1.69
CA ASP A 243 3.77 6.19 -2.92
C ASP A 243 4.24 7.12 -4.06
N ASN A 244 3.55 8.23 -4.26
CA ASN A 244 3.91 9.17 -5.33
C ASN A 244 5.21 9.91 -5.00
N GLU A 245 5.33 10.48 -3.79
CA GLU A 245 6.54 11.19 -3.37
C GLU A 245 7.76 10.26 -3.29
N GLY A 246 7.54 8.95 -3.09
CA GLY A 246 8.57 7.91 -3.08
C GLY A 246 9.36 7.83 -4.38
N TRP A 247 8.74 8.09 -5.54
CA TRP A 247 9.42 8.12 -6.85
C TRP A 247 10.17 9.41 -7.14
N SER A 248 9.90 10.48 -6.38
CA SER A 248 10.46 11.81 -6.58
C SER A 248 11.27 12.30 -5.39
N LEU A 249 11.79 11.39 -4.55
CA LEU A 249 12.44 11.74 -3.29
C LEU A 249 13.54 12.80 -3.47
N PHE A 250 14.36 12.67 -4.52
CA PHE A 250 15.45 13.57 -4.87
C PHE A 250 15.11 14.60 -5.97
N ASP A 251 13.83 14.73 -6.33
CA ASP A 251 13.34 15.77 -7.23
C ASP A 251 12.35 16.67 -6.48
N PRO A 252 12.82 17.74 -5.81
CA PRO A 252 11.99 18.54 -4.93
C PRO A 252 10.86 19.28 -5.66
N GLU A 253 11.07 19.64 -6.93
CA GLU A 253 10.06 20.34 -7.73
C GLU A 253 8.93 19.39 -8.14
N VAL A 254 9.27 18.18 -8.61
CA VAL A 254 8.29 17.14 -8.91
C VAL A 254 7.53 16.74 -7.65
N ARG A 255 8.24 16.50 -6.54
CA ARG A 255 7.64 16.12 -5.26
C ARG A 255 6.65 17.16 -4.75
N ALA A 256 7.02 18.45 -4.79
CA ALA A 256 6.15 19.53 -4.36
C ALA A 256 4.88 19.64 -5.21
N ARG A 257 5.00 19.45 -6.53
CA ARG A 257 3.86 19.41 -7.46
C ARG A 257 2.93 18.23 -7.15
N GLN A 258 3.48 17.02 -7.06
CA GLN A 258 2.71 15.81 -6.77
C GLN A 258 1.97 15.94 -5.43
N ARG A 259 2.66 16.39 -4.38
CA ARG A 259 2.05 16.66 -3.08
C ARG A 259 0.84 17.59 -3.19
N LYS A 260 0.99 18.71 -3.90
CA LYS A 260 -0.10 19.68 -4.09
C LYS A 260 -1.28 19.04 -4.82
N ASP A 261 -1.03 18.30 -5.90
CA ASP A 261 -2.10 17.67 -6.69
C ASP A 261 -2.84 16.59 -5.89
N ILE A 262 -2.11 15.77 -5.12
CA ILE A 262 -2.67 14.77 -4.22
C ILE A 262 -3.52 15.43 -3.14
N LEU A 263 -3.02 16.47 -2.46
CA LEU A 263 -3.79 17.16 -1.41
C LEU A 263 -5.07 17.80 -1.95
N ASN A 264 -5.05 18.36 -3.17
CA ASN A 264 -6.27 18.87 -3.80
C ASN A 264 -7.27 17.75 -4.10
N ALA A 265 -6.81 16.59 -4.59
CA ALA A 265 -7.67 15.44 -4.83
C ALA A 265 -8.27 14.89 -3.52
N PHE A 266 -7.50 14.87 -2.44
CA PHE A 266 -7.99 14.45 -1.12
C PHE A 266 -8.93 15.47 -0.46
N GLN A 267 -8.76 16.77 -0.72
CA GLN A 267 -9.74 17.78 -0.30
C GLN A 267 -11.09 17.53 -0.98
N ARG A 268 -11.11 17.32 -2.30
CA ARG A 268 -12.34 16.96 -3.02
C ARG A 268 -12.94 15.66 -2.49
N THR A 269 -12.11 14.66 -2.22
CA THR A 269 -12.56 13.38 -1.66
C THR A 269 -13.20 13.57 -0.29
N GLU A 270 -12.63 14.42 0.57
CA GLU A 270 -13.18 14.78 1.89
C GLU A 270 -14.56 15.43 1.79
N GLU A 271 -14.73 16.36 0.84
CA GLU A 271 -16.03 16.99 0.56
C GLU A 271 -17.09 15.96 0.12
N LEU A 272 -16.70 14.99 -0.72
CA LEU A 272 -17.60 13.92 -1.19
C LEU A 272 -18.01 12.98 -0.05
N ILE A 273 -17.12 12.59 0.85
CA ILE A 273 -17.46 11.64 1.93
C ILE A 273 -18.13 12.30 3.14
N SER A 274 -18.20 13.63 3.16
CA SER A 274 -18.81 14.41 4.25
C SER A 274 -20.26 14.82 4.01
N SER A 275 -20.70 14.85 2.74
CA SER A 275 -22.08 15.18 2.33
C SER A 275 -22.98 13.94 2.25
#